data_AF-A0A7F8QK32-F1
#
_entry.id   AF-A0A7F8QK32-F1
#
_cell.length_a   1.000
_cell.length_b   1.000
_cell.length_c   1.000
_cell.angle_alpha   90.00
_cell.angle_beta   90.00
_cell.angle_gamma   90.00
#
_symmetry.space_group_name_H-M   'P 1'
#
loop_
_entity.id
_entity.type
_entity.pdbx_description
1 polymer ?
#
loop_
_entity_poly.entity_id
_entity_poly.type
_entity_poly.pdbx_seq_one_letter_code
_entity_poly.pdbx_strand_id
1 'polypeptide(L)'
;MKLAHVILLHLCFCISFCKDTNGKQRKWTKMTQLSSILNAPQKDLVDKKCLTEKYTHLSCKKVFCQPWQKCIDRTCICKLPYQCPKNSTPVCSTNGKTYPTYCHQKSYECLHPGAKFLNNGACTAEGQFSVSIKYGNITSEGIVEVKLVDQDKTMFICKKPWSMTEANVACFDLGFQQGAFDIQKQVEIPENLYINSTECLQVHCRGLETSLAECTFTKRRTKNDQDFASLVCYTQNAAPLTNDSFHCVNGKYIPQKRACNGINDCGDQSDELCCTGCRGKSFFCKSGVCIPNKYKCNGEVDCITGEDEIGCEGTGHPEIKGHPEIKEETEFLTADMDEERKRIKSFLPKVSCGVKNSVPIRRKRVVGGKPAHMGDFPWQVAIKENEKIKCGGIYIGGCWIVTAAHCVSMSKIYHYQIWASFLDSLRPDIDVIVHLANKIIIHEKYNGTTYENDIALIELKKHSNRKECDLHNSIPACVPWSSYLFQPNDKCIVSGWGREKDNQKVSLLKWGEVSLISNCSRFYPGRYFEKEMDCAGTDDGSIDACKGDSGGPLVCKDVNNVTYVWGVVSWGENCGRPEYPGVYTKVANYFDWISHYVGRSLISQYNV
;
A
#
# COMPACT_ATOMS: atom_id res chain seq x y z
N MET A 1 -17.55 57.86 32.76
CA MET A 1 -18.24 58.98 32.09
C MET A 1 -18.53 58.58 30.64
N LYS A 2 -19.71 58.97 30.13
CA LYS A 2 -20.04 59.53 28.79
C LYS A 2 -18.91 59.53 27.72
N LEU A 3 -19.12 59.32 26.42
CA LEU A 3 -20.37 59.18 25.61
C LEU A 3 -20.11 58.47 24.25
N ALA A 4 -21.17 57.84 23.71
CA ALA A 4 -21.49 57.45 22.32
C ALA A 4 -20.48 57.62 21.13
N HIS A 5 -20.41 56.59 20.27
CA HIS A 5 -20.93 56.59 18.87
C HIS A 5 -20.75 55.24 18.13
N VAL A 6 -21.83 54.50 17.85
CA VAL A 6 -22.03 53.71 16.59
C VAL A 6 -23.55 53.55 16.34
N ILE A 7 -23.97 53.89 15.12
CA ILE A 7 -25.33 53.79 14.53
C ILE A 7 -25.10 53.53 13.02
N LEU A 8 -25.76 52.65 12.27
CA LEU A 8 -26.91 51.74 12.50
C LEU A 8 -26.60 50.34 11.91
N LEU A 9 -27.36 49.30 12.24
CA LEU A 9 -27.40 48.03 11.49
C LEU A 9 -28.88 47.58 11.34
N HIS A 10 -29.38 47.51 10.11
CA HIS A 10 -30.77 47.17 9.81
C HIS A 10 -30.98 45.65 9.65
N LEU A 11 -32.03 45.15 10.32
CA LEU A 11 -33.03 44.13 9.92
C LEU A 11 -32.61 43.09 8.84
N CYS A 12 -32.91 41.79 8.98
CA CYS A 12 -34.13 41.25 9.58
C CYS A 12 -33.92 39.82 10.11
N PHE A 13 -34.42 39.51 11.31
CA PHE A 13 -34.43 38.16 11.88
C PHE A 13 -35.76 37.46 11.60
N CYS A 14 -35.72 36.19 11.22
CA CYS A 14 -36.89 35.31 11.27
C CYS A 14 -37.14 34.85 12.70
N ILE A 15 -38.38 34.98 13.19
CA ILE A 15 -39.08 34.02 14.07
C ILE A 15 -40.58 34.26 13.84
N SER A 16 -41.31 33.24 13.38
CA SER A 16 -42.77 33.25 13.38
C SER A 16 -43.30 32.59 14.65
N PHE A 17 -44.27 33.24 15.30
CA PHE A 17 -45.06 32.65 16.37
C PHE A 17 -46.03 31.60 15.80
N CYS A 18 -46.11 30.44 16.45
CA CYS A 18 -47.26 29.53 16.25
C CYS A 18 -48.51 30.12 16.91
N LYS A 19 -49.62 30.12 16.17
CA LYS A 19 -50.97 30.06 16.73
C LYS A 19 -51.80 29.11 15.86
N ASP A 20 -52.30 28.07 16.51
CA ASP A 20 -53.00 26.95 15.88
C ASP A 20 -54.51 27.11 16.13
N THR A 21 -55.33 27.08 15.08
CA THR A 21 -56.79 26.96 15.17
C THR A 21 -57.38 26.34 13.90
N ASN A 22 -58.16 25.26 14.10
CA ASN A 22 -59.11 24.63 13.15
C ASN A 22 -58.57 23.91 11.89
N GLY A 23 -58.56 22.56 11.97
CA GLY A 23 -59.63 21.80 11.30
C GLY A 23 -59.32 20.97 10.04
N LYS A 24 -59.04 19.68 10.25
CA LYS A 24 -59.42 18.50 9.40
C LYS A 24 -58.98 18.40 7.90
N GLN A 25 -58.02 17.50 7.70
CA GLN A 25 -58.04 16.33 6.78
C GLN A 25 -58.19 16.44 5.22
N ARG A 26 -57.08 16.03 4.57
CA ARG A 26 -56.91 15.00 3.50
C ARG A 26 -57.29 15.26 2.01
N LYS A 27 -56.24 15.08 1.18
CA LYS A 27 -56.16 14.48 -0.18
C LYS A 27 -56.91 15.15 -1.35
N TRP A 28 -56.19 15.42 -2.45
CA TRP A 28 -56.08 14.49 -3.60
C TRP A 28 -54.93 14.87 -4.55
N THR A 29 -54.60 13.97 -5.47
CA THR A 29 -53.43 13.95 -6.37
C THR A 29 -53.65 14.64 -7.72
N LYS A 30 -52.57 15.19 -8.33
CA LYS A 30 -52.11 14.74 -9.67
C LYS A 30 -50.70 15.23 -10.04
N MET A 31 -50.03 14.40 -10.85
CA MET A 31 -48.73 14.68 -11.50
C MET A 31 -48.91 15.66 -12.68
N THR A 32 -47.91 16.49 -12.98
CA THR A 32 -47.00 16.26 -14.14
C THR A 32 -45.83 17.24 -14.20
N GLN A 33 -44.65 16.70 -14.52
CA GLN A 33 -43.46 17.33 -15.13
C GLN A 33 -42.94 18.69 -14.63
N LEU A 34 -41.77 18.65 -13.98
CA LEU A 34 -40.58 19.22 -14.61
C LEU A 34 -39.35 18.33 -14.35
N SER A 35 -39.01 17.50 -15.34
CA SER A 35 -37.88 16.57 -15.30
C SER A 35 -36.61 17.23 -15.87
N SER A 36 -35.76 17.82 -15.02
CA SER A 36 -34.49 18.40 -15.48
C SER A 36 -33.39 18.50 -14.40
N ILE A 37 -33.32 17.56 -13.46
CA ILE A 37 -32.16 17.40 -12.55
C ILE A 37 -31.67 15.95 -12.63
N LEU A 38 -31.12 15.59 -13.78
CA LEU A 38 -30.29 14.41 -14.01
C LEU A 38 -29.01 14.88 -14.70
N ASN A 39 -27.89 14.23 -14.37
CA ASN A 39 -26.53 14.49 -14.85
C ASN A 39 -25.84 15.76 -14.26
N ALA A 40 -25.59 15.73 -12.95
CA ALA A 40 -24.27 16.19 -12.51
C ALA A 40 -23.21 15.25 -13.11
N PRO A 41 -22.10 15.74 -13.68
CA PRO A 41 -21.09 14.88 -14.29
C PRO A 41 -20.52 13.92 -13.25
N GLN A 42 -20.60 12.63 -13.52
CA GLN A 42 -20.08 11.60 -12.62
C GLN A 42 -18.57 11.80 -12.50
N LYS A 43 -18.09 12.16 -11.31
CA LYS A 43 -16.68 12.47 -11.08
C LYS A 43 -15.84 11.26 -11.48
N ASP A 44 -14.93 11.46 -12.43
CA ASP A 44 -13.94 10.44 -12.80
C ASP A 44 -13.01 10.26 -11.61
N LEU A 45 -13.02 9.07 -11.02
CA LEU A 45 -12.26 8.74 -9.82
C LEU A 45 -10.95 8.03 -10.13
N VAL A 46 -10.64 7.81 -11.41
CA VAL A 46 -9.48 7.04 -11.84
C VAL A 46 -8.34 7.97 -12.28
N ASP A 47 -7.12 7.71 -11.80
CA ASP A 47 -5.91 8.39 -12.25
C ASP A 47 -5.43 7.84 -13.60
N LYS A 48 -5.66 8.63 -14.65
CA LYS A 48 -5.28 8.30 -16.04
C LYS A 48 -3.78 8.13 -16.23
N LYS A 49 -2.93 8.78 -15.42
CA LYS A 49 -1.47 8.60 -15.48
C LYS A 49 -1.09 7.25 -14.87
N CYS A 50 -1.68 6.89 -13.74
CA CYS A 50 -1.51 5.57 -13.13
C CYS A 50 -1.94 4.42 -14.06
N LEU A 51 -3.05 4.56 -14.80
CA LEU A 51 -3.52 3.52 -15.73
C LEU A 51 -2.50 3.14 -16.82
N THR A 52 -1.62 4.05 -17.25
CA THR A 52 -0.60 3.74 -18.25
C THR A 52 0.45 2.73 -17.76
N GLU A 53 0.63 2.61 -16.44
CA GLU A 53 1.56 1.65 -15.81
C GLU A 53 0.95 0.25 -15.64
N LYS A 54 -0.37 0.07 -15.89
CA LYS A 54 -1.08 -1.22 -15.85
C LYS A 54 -0.86 -2.05 -14.57
N TYR A 55 -1.03 -1.43 -13.41
CA TYR A 55 -0.86 -2.14 -12.14
C TYR A 55 -1.91 -3.22 -11.91
N THR A 56 -1.49 -4.30 -11.26
CA THR A 56 -2.29 -5.45 -10.83
C THR A 56 -1.88 -5.87 -9.40
N HIS A 57 -2.51 -6.90 -8.85
CA HIS A 57 -2.12 -7.53 -7.60
C HIS A 57 -0.65 -8.01 -7.53
N LEU A 58 0.05 -8.11 -8.67
CA LEU A 58 1.49 -8.40 -8.74
C LEU A 58 2.38 -7.15 -8.69
N SER A 59 1.81 -5.95 -8.58
CA SER A 59 2.57 -4.69 -8.59
C SER A 59 2.95 -4.26 -7.17
N CYS A 60 4.13 -4.64 -6.68
CA CYS A 60 4.59 -4.29 -5.32
C CYS A 60 4.79 -2.78 -5.08
N LYS A 61 4.70 -1.96 -6.14
CA LYS A 61 4.60 -0.51 -6.06
C LYS A 61 3.25 -0.03 -5.47
N LYS A 62 2.19 -0.83 -5.53
CA LYS A 62 0.83 -0.47 -5.08
C LYS A 62 0.29 -1.34 -3.94
N VAL A 63 0.63 -2.62 -3.91
CA VAL A 63 0.17 -3.61 -2.92
C VAL A 63 1.33 -4.38 -2.30
N PHE A 64 1.10 -5.08 -1.20
CA PHE A 64 2.05 -6.09 -0.70
C PHE A 64 1.98 -7.38 -1.52
N CYS A 65 3.12 -8.02 -1.75
CA CYS A 65 3.15 -9.35 -2.36
C CYS A 65 2.54 -10.41 -1.43
N GLN A 66 2.10 -11.54 -2.00
CA GLN A 66 1.66 -12.68 -1.20
C GLN A 66 2.85 -13.33 -0.45
N PRO A 67 2.63 -14.10 0.63
CA PRO A 67 3.74 -14.61 1.46
C PRO A 67 4.74 -15.50 0.71
N TRP A 68 4.24 -16.25 -0.28
CA TRP A 68 5.01 -17.09 -1.20
C TRP A 68 5.62 -16.33 -2.40
N GLN A 69 5.60 -15.00 -2.36
CA GLN A 69 6.20 -14.10 -3.35
C GLN A 69 7.17 -13.11 -2.68
N LYS A 70 8.04 -12.50 -3.48
CA LYS A 70 8.94 -11.38 -3.12
C LYS A 70 8.82 -10.30 -4.19
N CYS A 71 8.99 -9.05 -3.80
CA CYS A 71 9.12 -7.96 -4.77
C CYS A 71 10.52 -8.00 -5.38
N ILE A 72 10.63 -8.01 -6.71
CA ILE A 72 11.86 -7.72 -7.49
C ILE A 72 11.43 -6.89 -8.71
N ASP A 73 12.18 -5.83 -9.02
CA ASP A 73 11.94 -4.93 -10.16
C ASP A 73 10.47 -4.50 -10.25
N ARG A 74 9.95 -4.03 -9.10
CA ARG A 74 8.57 -3.53 -8.90
C ARG A 74 7.45 -4.57 -9.15
N THR A 75 7.82 -5.84 -9.32
CA THR A 75 6.90 -6.96 -9.58
C THR A 75 7.00 -8.03 -8.48
N CYS A 76 5.87 -8.61 -8.09
CA CYS A 76 5.81 -9.75 -7.18
C CYS A 76 6.13 -11.03 -7.94
N ILE A 77 7.33 -11.58 -7.70
CA ILE A 77 7.78 -12.83 -8.29
C ILE A 77 7.73 -13.97 -7.26
N CYS A 78 7.60 -15.20 -7.73
CA CYS A 78 7.54 -16.38 -6.87
C CYS A 78 8.81 -16.53 -6.01
N LYS A 79 8.63 -16.85 -4.73
CA LYS A 79 9.69 -17.43 -3.90
C LYS A 79 9.88 -18.89 -4.29
N LEU A 80 11.07 -19.43 -4.07
CA LEU A 80 11.31 -20.87 -4.15
C LEU A 80 10.77 -21.54 -2.86
N PRO A 81 10.25 -22.78 -2.89
CA PRO A 81 9.55 -23.35 -1.74
C PRO A 81 10.37 -23.38 -0.44
N TYR A 82 11.68 -23.60 -0.52
CA TYR A 82 12.56 -23.59 0.66
C TYR A 82 12.72 -22.21 1.33
N GLN A 83 12.26 -21.13 0.69
CA GLN A 83 12.25 -19.78 1.26
C GLN A 83 10.99 -19.50 2.11
N CYS A 84 10.03 -20.43 2.14
CA CYS A 84 8.83 -20.32 2.98
C CYS A 84 9.11 -20.71 4.44
N PRO A 85 8.34 -20.15 5.40
CA PRO A 85 8.32 -20.65 6.78
C PRO A 85 7.89 -22.13 6.85
N LYS A 86 8.49 -22.87 7.79
CA LYS A 86 8.28 -24.32 7.98
C LYS A 86 7.23 -24.68 9.05
N ASN A 87 6.71 -23.70 9.79
CA ASN A 87 5.88 -23.93 10.98
C ASN A 87 4.38 -23.81 10.66
N SER A 88 3.79 -24.81 10.02
CA SER A 88 2.37 -24.82 9.62
C SER A 88 1.90 -26.27 9.34
N THR A 89 0.61 -26.47 9.03
CA THR A 89 0.02 -27.77 8.72
C THR A 89 0.33 -28.20 7.27
N PRO A 90 0.44 -29.52 7.01
CA PRO A 90 0.58 -30.01 5.65
C PRO A 90 -0.67 -29.72 4.82
N VAL A 91 -0.51 -29.63 3.50
CA VAL A 91 -1.60 -29.42 2.54
C VAL A 91 -1.44 -30.33 1.33
N CYS A 92 -2.54 -30.66 0.66
CA CYS A 92 -2.55 -31.42 -0.59
C CYS A 92 -2.73 -30.51 -1.81
N SER A 93 -2.18 -30.95 -2.95
CA SER A 93 -2.35 -30.34 -4.26
C SER A 93 -3.02 -31.30 -5.26
N THR A 94 -3.66 -30.75 -6.29
CA THR A 94 -4.29 -31.49 -7.41
C THR A 94 -3.36 -32.47 -8.13
N ASN A 95 -2.04 -32.36 -7.97
CA ASN A 95 -1.05 -33.31 -8.49
C ASN A 95 -0.84 -34.56 -7.59
N GLY A 96 -1.64 -34.73 -6.53
CA GLY A 96 -1.54 -35.85 -5.59
C GLY A 96 -0.36 -35.77 -4.62
N LYS A 97 0.35 -34.64 -4.53
CA LYS A 97 1.48 -34.45 -3.61
C LYS A 97 1.06 -33.66 -2.36
N THR A 98 1.44 -34.18 -1.21
CA THR A 98 1.39 -33.46 0.07
C THR A 98 2.61 -32.54 0.19
N TYR A 99 2.39 -31.27 0.53
CA TYR A 99 3.42 -30.28 0.80
C TYR A 99 3.51 -30.01 2.32
N PRO A 100 4.69 -29.65 2.86
CA PRO A 100 4.86 -29.45 4.31
C PRO A 100 4.05 -28.30 4.90
N THR A 101 3.84 -27.22 4.14
CA THR A 101 3.01 -26.07 4.54
C THR A 101 2.29 -25.47 3.33
N TYR A 102 1.21 -24.72 3.59
CA TYR A 102 0.49 -23.98 2.54
C TYR A 102 1.39 -23.07 1.69
N CYS A 103 2.33 -22.37 2.32
CA CYS A 103 3.31 -21.54 1.60
C CYS A 103 4.14 -22.35 0.59
N HIS A 104 4.56 -23.57 0.92
CA HIS A 104 5.34 -24.41 0.00
C HIS A 104 4.51 -24.83 -1.23
N GLN A 105 3.23 -25.14 -1.06
CA GLN A 105 2.34 -25.49 -2.17
C GLN A 105 2.08 -24.25 -3.05
N LYS A 106 1.67 -23.10 -2.48
CA LYS A 106 1.43 -21.87 -3.26
C LYS A 106 2.70 -21.32 -3.94
N SER A 107 3.87 -21.49 -3.30
CA SER A 107 5.18 -21.18 -3.91
C SER A 107 5.46 -22.09 -5.11
N TYR A 108 5.20 -23.39 -4.99
CA TYR A 108 5.37 -24.33 -6.09
C TYR A 108 4.37 -24.07 -7.23
N GLU A 109 3.11 -23.75 -6.90
CA GLU A 109 2.04 -23.41 -7.85
C GLU A 109 2.35 -22.12 -8.62
N CYS A 110 2.86 -21.09 -7.95
CA CYS A 110 3.33 -19.86 -8.59
C CYS A 110 4.40 -20.15 -9.68
N LEU A 111 5.24 -21.17 -9.46
CA LEU A 111 6.24 -21.64 -10.44
C LEU A 111 5.66 -22.64 -11.47
N HIS A 112 4.58 -23.35 -11.12
CA HIS A 112 3.95 -24.41 -11.91
C HIS A 112 2.41 -24.33 -11.81
N PRO A 113 1.73 -23.47 -12.60
CA PRO A 113 0.33 -23.08 -12.38
C PRO A 113 -0.73 -24.21 -12.41
N GLY A 114 -0.38 -25.42 -12.85
CA GLY A 114 -1.29 -26.57 -12.81
C GLY A 114 -1.41 -27.23 -11.43
N ALA A 115 -0.50 -26.97 -10.50
CA ALA A 115 -0.43 -27.62 -9.19
C ALA A 115 -1.26 -26.88 -8.13
N LYS A 116 -2.56 -26.71 -8.38
CA LYS A 116 -3.52 -26.02 -7.50
C LYS A 116 -3.64 -26.68 -6.12
N PHE A 117 -4.17 -25.94 -5.15
CA PHE A 117 -4.58 -26.46 -3.84
C PHE A 117 -5.76 -27.43 -4.00
N LEU A 118 -5.85 -28.46 -3.13
CA LEU A 118 -6.94 -29.44 -3.13
C LEU A 118 -7.66 -29.52 -1.78
N ASN A 119 -6.93 -29.81 -0.71
CA ASN A 119 -7.46 -29.87 0.66
C ASN A 119 -6.37 -29.56 1.70
N ASN A 120 -6.82 -29.14 2.88
CA ASN A 120 -5.96 -29.06 4.07
C ASN A 120 -5.65 -30.47 4.59
N GLY A 121 -4.44 -30.67 5.13
CA GLY A 121 -3.95 -31.98 5.56
C GLY A 121 -3.20 -32.75 4.47
N ALA A 122 -3.04 -34.06 4.67
CA ALA A 122 -2.41 -34.94 3.69
C ALA A 122 -3.38 -35.28 2.54
N CYS A 123 -2.83 -35.65 1.38
CA CYS A 123 -3.64 -36.15 0.27
C CYS A 123 -4.34 -37.48 0.62
N THR A 124 -5.63 -37.56 0.30
CA THR A 124 -6.41 -38.80 0.33
C THR A 124 -6.42 -39.47 -1.04
N ALA A 125 -6.60 -40.79 -1.11
CA ALA A 125 -6.52 -41.54 -2.37
C ALA A 125 -7.73 -41.34 -3.30
N GLU A 126 -8.88 -40.94 -2.73
CA GLU A 126 -10.17 -40.82 -3.43
C GLU A 126 -10.72 -39.38 -3.44
N GLY A 127 -10.03 -38.45 -2.77
CA GLY A 127 -10.48 -37.07 -2.60
C GLY A 127 -10.45 -36.27 -3.90
N GLN A 128 -11.63 -35.89 -4.41
CA GLN A 128 -11.77 -35.08 -5.62
C GLN A 128 -12.65 -33.85 -5.37
N PHE A 129 -12.03 -32.67 -5.45
CA PHE A 129 -12.76 -31.40 -5.55
C PHE A 129 -13.23 -31.19 -6.99
N SER A 130 -14.45 -30.69 -7.19
CA SER A 130 -14.89 -30.24 -8.51
C SER A 130 -15.88 -29.08 -8.45
N VAL A 131 -15.79 -28.18 -9.42
CA VAL A 131 -16.71 -27.07 -9.65
C VAL A 131 -17.37 -27.30 -11.01
N SER A 132 -18.68 -27.12 -11.10
CA SER A 132 -19.37 -27.14 -12.38
C SER A 132 -20.51 -26.13 -12.42
N ILE A 133 -20.93 -25.77 -13.63
CA ILE A 133 -22.11 -24.93 -13.84
C ILE A 133 -23.22 -25.82 -14.45
N LYS A 134 -24.44 -25.69 -13.91
CA LYS A 134 -25.64 -26.40 -14.36
C LYS A 134 -26.72 -25.43 -14.83
N TYR A 135 -27.67 -25.93 -15.64
CA TYR A 135 -28.85 -25.20 -16.09
C TYR A 135 -28.58 -23.93 -16.92
N GLY A 136 -27.38 -23.79 -17.47
CA GLY A 136 -27.04 -22.72 -18.40
C GLY A 136 -27.43 -23.01 -19.84
N ASN A 137 -27.73 -21.96 -20.60
CA ASN A 137 -27.93 -22.06 -22.06
C ASN A 137 -26.61 -22.22 -22.83
N ILE A 138 -25.49 -21.77 -22.24
CA ILE A 138 -24.13 -21.88 -22.77
C ILE A 138 -23.17 -22.31 -21.66
N THR A 139 -22.01 -22.86 -22.03
CA THR A 139 -21.01 -23.43 -21.09
C THR A 139 -20.39 -22.42 -20.12
N SER A 140 -20.55 -21.11 -20.37
CA SER A 140 -20.04 -20.03 -19.53
C SER A 140 -21.07 -19.42 -18.59
N GLU A 141 -22.30 -19.96 -18.49
CA GLU A 141 -23.32 -19.43 -17.58
C GLU A 141 -24.18 -20.51 -16.92
N GLY A 142 -24.88 -20.15 -15.83
CA GLY A 142 -25.82 -21.04 -15.13
C GLY A 142 -25.70 -20.93 -13.60
N ILE A 143 -26.05 -22.01 -12.89
CA ILE A 143 -26.02 -22.13 -11.42
C ILE A 143 -24.77 -22.90 -10.99
N VAL A 144 -24.08 -22.41 -9.96
CA VAL A 144 -22.83 -23.00 -9.46
C VAL A 144 -23.09 -24.21 -8.54
N GLU A 145 -22.48 -25.34 -8.89
CA GLU A 145 -22.50 -26.60 -8.13
C GLU A 145 -21.06 -27.00 -7.78
N VAL A 146 -20.83 -27.43 -6.53
CA VAL A 146 -19.52 -27.82 -6.01
C VAL A 146 -19.59 -29.22 -5.38
N LYS A 147 -18.58 -30.06 -5.64
CA LYS A 147 -18.25 -31.26 -4.87
C LYS A 147 -17.05 -30.95 -3.98
N LEU A 148 -17.23 -31.05 -2.66
CA LEU A 148 -16.13 -30.93 -1.68
C LEU A 148 -15.33 -32.23 -1.61
N VAL A 149 -14.06 -32.16 -1.21
CA VAL A 149 -13.15 -33.32 -1.17
C VAL A 149 -13.66 -34.41 -0.23
N ASP A 150 -14.20 -34.02 0.93
CA ASP A 150 -14.68 -34.93 1.98
C ASP A 150 -16.19 -35.27 1.86
N GLN A 151 -16.84 -34.95 0.73
CA GLN A 151 -18.28 -35.18 0.52
C GLN A 151 -18.60 -35.76 -0.86
N ASP A 152 -19.31 -36.89 -0.90
CA ASP A 152 -19.78 -37.46 -2.16
C ASP A 152 -20.92 -36.69 -2.82
N LYS A 153 -21.70 -35.96 -2.03
CA LYS A 153 -22.85 -35.19 -2.50
C LYS A 153 -22.39 -33.86 -3.10
N THR A 154 -22.83 -33.55 -4.32
CA THR A 154 -22.72 -32.19 -4.87
C THR A 154 -23.74 -31.25 -4.21
N MET A 155 -23.35 -30.00 -4.02
CA MET A 155 -24.20 -28.97 -3.42
C MET A 155 -24.14 -27.64 -4.18
N PHE A 156 -25.25 -26.92 -4.18
CA PHE A 156 -25.36 -25.59 -4.78
C PHE A 156 -24.86 -24.48 -3.84
N ILE A 157 -24.36 -23.40 -4.43
CA ILE A 157 -23.91 -22.23 -3.67
C ILE A 157 -25.10 -21.31 -3.34
N CYS A 158 -25.13 -20.77 -2.11
CA CYS A 158 -26.15 -19.81 -1.67
C CYS A 158 -26.00 -18.46 -2.38
N LYS A 159 -27.10 -17.90 -2.90
CA LYS A 159 -27.16 -16.57 -3.54
C LYS A 159 -26.73 -15.40 -2.65
N LYS A 160 -26.71 -15.58 -1.33
CA LYS A 160 -26.19 -14.62 -0.36
C LYS A 160 -25.27 -15.36 0.64
N PRO A 161 -24.02 -14.91 0.84
CA PRO A 161 -23.45 -13.61 0.48
C PRO A 161 -22.72 -13.54 -0.88
N TRP A 162 -22.99 -14.44 -1.85
CA TRP A 162 -22.31 -14.52 -3.15
C TRP A 162 -22.01 -13.16 -3.80
N SER A 163 -20.73 -12.91 -4.12
CA SER A 163 -20.26 -11.64 -4.66
C SER A 163 -19.25 -11.85 -5.80
N MET A 164 -18.74 -10.75 -6.38
CA MET A 164 -17.82 -10.83 -7.52
C MET A 164 -16.45 -11.43 -7.13
N THR A 165 -16.05 -11.38 -5.85
CA THR A 165 -14.80 -12.01 -5.39
C THR A 165 -14.84 -13.52 -5.54
N GLU A 166 -15.90 -14.18 -5.06
CA GLU A 166 -16.05 -15.63 -5.19
C GLU A 166 -16.29 -16.03 -6.64
N ALA A 167 -17.06 -15.23 -7.39
CA ALA A 167 -17.37 -15.48 -8.79
C ALA A 167 -16.15 -15.44 -9.71
N ASN A 168 -15.22 -14.50 -9.48
CA ASN A 168 -13.96 -14.43 -10.22
C ASN A 168 -13.11 -15.69 -10.01
N VAL A 169 -12.99 -16.17 -8.77
CA VAL A 169 -12.27 -17.43 -8.43
C VAL A 169 -12.97 -18.65 -9.06
N ALA A 170 -14.30 -18.72 -9.00
CA ALA A 170 -15.08 -19.79 -9.60
C ALA A 170 -14.86 -19.90 -11.12
N CYS A 171 -14.94 -18.78 -11.83
CA CYS A 171 -14.68 -18.75 -13.28
C CYS A 171 -13.23 -19.09 -13.62
N PHE A 172 -12.27 -18.63 -12.82
CA PHE A 172 -10.86 -18.99 -12.99
C PHE A 172 -10.61 -20.49 -12.80
N ASP A 173 -11.30 -21.13 -11.85
CA ASP A 173 -11.21 -22.57 -11.65
C ASP A 173 -11.82 -23.39 -12.79
N LEU A 174 -12.93 -22.90 -13.34
CA LEU A 174 -13.57 -23.42 -14.55
C LEU A 174 -12.79 -23.14 -15.86
N GLY A 175 -11.62 -22.50 -15.78
CA GLY A 175 -10.72 -22.23 -16.90
C GLY A 175 -10.84 -20.84 -17.55
N PHE A 176 -11.82 -20.03 -17.16
CA PHE A 176 -12.03 -18.67 -17.68
C PHE A 176 -11.07 -17.68 -17.01
N GLN A 177 -9.88 -17.50 -17.61
CA GLN A 177 -8.78 -16.69 -17.07
C GLN A 177 -9.13 -15.21 -16.79
N GLN A 178 -10.17 -14.68 -17.42
CA GLN A 178 -10.64 -13.29 -17.23
C GLN A 178 -11.68 -13.15 -16.09
N GLY A 179 -12.01 -14.25 -15.41
CA GLY A 179 -12.95 -14.29 -14.29
C GLY A 179 -14.41 -14.13 -14.71
N ALA A 180 -15.23 -13.62 -13.78
CA ALA A 180 -16.66 -13.42 -13.97
C ALA A 180 -16.99 -12.09 -14.68
N PHE A 181 -18.14 -12.07 -15.34
CA PHE A 181 -18.75 -10.89 -15.94
C PHE A 181 -19.97 -10.44 -15.12
N ASP A 182 -20.87 -11.38 -14.83
CA ASP A 182 -22.08 -11.09 -14.08
C ASP A 182 -22.49 -12.16 -13.05
N ILE A 183 -23.08 -11.60 -12.00
CA ILE A 183 -23.76 -12.10 -10.82
C ILE A 183 -25.22 -12.49 -10.84
N GLN A 184 -25.95 -11.71 -11.64
CA GLN A 184 -27.34 -11.34 -11.35
C GLN A 184 -28.30 -11.83 -12.43
N LYS A 185 -27.77 -12.37 -13.53
CA LYS A 185 -28.54 -13.03 -14.58
C LYS A 185 -29.49 -14.06 -13.96
N GLN A 186 -30.80 -13.87 -14.21
CA GLN A 186 -31.81 -14.88 -13.91
C GLN A 186 -31.61 -16.05 -14.87
N VAL A 187 -31.51 -17.26 -14.30
CA VAL A 187 -31.40 -18.53 -15.02
C VAL A 187 -32.75 -19.23 -14.87
N GLU A 188 -33.36 -19.63 -15.99
CA GLU A 188 -34.64 -20.35 -15.98
C GLU A 188 -34.40 -21.80 -15.50
N ILE A 189 -34.80 -22.09 -14.27
CA ILE A 189 -34.78 -23.45 -13.72
C ILE A 189 -36.05 -24.17 -14.21
N PRO A 190 -35.96 -25.35 -14.85
CA PRO A 190 -37.14 -26.07 -15.30
C PRO A 190 -38.08 -26.42 -14.14
N GLU A 191 -39.40 -26.19 -14.31
CA GLU A 191 -40.40 -26.32 -13.23
C GLU A 191 -40.46 -27.72 -12.57
N ASN A 192 -40.01 -28.77 -13.27
CA ASN A 192 -39.93 -30.14 -12.74
C ASN A 192 -38.74 -30.37 -11.78
N LEU A 193 -37.81 -29.42 -11.68
CA LEU A 193 -36.67 -29.46 -10.76
C LEU A 193 -36.99 -28.63 -9.51
N TYR A 194 -37.91 -29.14 -8.69
CA TYR A 194 -37.88 -28.81 -7.26
C TYR A 194 -36.54 -29.31 -6.71
N ILE A 195 -35.59 -28.38 -6.53
CA ILE A 195 -34.33 -28.66 -5.86
C ILE A 195 -34.66 -28.93 -4.40
N ASN A 196 -34.90 -30.21 -4.09
CA ASN A 196 -35.43 -30.71 -2.82
C ASN A 196 -34.37 -30.64 -1.67
N SER A 197 -33.44 -29.70 -1.80
CA SER A 197 -32.32 -29.44 -0.91
C SER A 197 -32.42 -27.98 -0.46
N THR A 198 -33.06 -27.77 0.69
CA THR A 198 -33.02 -26.50 1.43
C THR A 198 -31.62 -26.21 2.01
N GLU A 199 -30.62 -27.04 1.70
CA GLU A 199 -29.24 -26.87 2.12
C GLU A 199 -28.39 -26.35 0.95
N CYS A 200 -27.67 -25.25 1.18
CA CYS A 200 -26.71 -24.66 0.26
C CYS A 200 -25.37 -24.38 0.97
N LEU A 201 -24.32 -24.22 0.18
CA LEU A 201 -23.00 -23.85 0.65
C LEU A 201 -22.81 -22.33 0.59
N GLN A 202 -22.42 -21.70 1.70
CA GLN A 202 -21.88 -20.35 1.67
C GLN A 202 -20.38 -20.44 1.42
N VAL A 203 -19.89 -19.58 0.52
CA VAL A 203 -18.47 -19.46 0.18
C VAL A 203 -18.01 -18.06 0.55
N HIS A 204 -16.82 -17.95 1.12
CA HIS A 204 -16.13 -16.67 1.31
C HIS A 204 -14.71 -16.79 0.77
N CYS A 205 -14.37 -15.91 -0.17
CA CYS A 205 -13.04 -15.78 -0.74
C CYS A 205 -12.50 -14.35 -0.50
N ARG A 206 -11.18 -14.19 -0.65
CA ARG A 206 -10.50 -12.91 -0.77
C ARG A 206 -10.59 -12.35 -2.20
N GLY A 207 -10.70 -13.21 -3.21
CA GLY A 207 -10.77 -12.87 -4.63
C GLY A 207 -9.41 -12.82 -5.33
N LEU A 208 -8.41 -13.55 -4.84
CA LEU A 208 -7.08 -13.77 -5.47
C LEU A 208 -6.66 -15.25 -5.46
N GLU A 209 -7.53 -16.13 -5.01
CA GLU A 209 -7.40 -17.58 -5.01
C GLU A 209 -7.45 -18.12 -6.44
N THR A 210 -6.87 -19.30 -6.63
CA THR A 210 -6.69 -19.97 -7.93
C THR A 210 -7.62 -21.18 -8.10
N SER A 211 -8.23 -21.66 -7.02
CA SER A 211 -9.37 -22.57 -7.00
C SER A 211 -10.31 -22.19 -5.87
N LEU A 212 -11.61 -22.51 -6.02
CA LEU A 212 -12.56 -22.38 -4.90
C LEU A 212 -12.19 -23.29 -3.71
N ALA A 213 -11.36 -24.33 -3.90
CA ALA A 213 -10.89 -25.19 -2.83
C ALA A 213 -10.11 -24.45 -1.72
N GLU A 214 -9.53 -23.29 -2.04
CA GLU A 214 -8.82 -22.43 -1.07
C GLU A 214 -9.77 -21.61 -0.19
N CYS A 215 -11.05 -21.47 -0.59
CA CYS A 215 -12.02 -20.63 0.08
C CYS A 215 -12.75 -21.36 1.22
N THR A 216 -13.29 -20.58 2.16
CA THR A 216 -14.01 -21.12 3.32
C THR A 216 -15.45 -21.48 2.94
N PHE A 217 -15.81 -22.74 3.15
CA PHE A 217 -17.17 -23.26 2.96
C PHE A 217 -17.86 -23.47 4.30
N THR A 218 -19.06 -22.91 4.45
CA THR A 218 -19.96 -23.20 5.57
C THR A 218 -21.32 -23.67 5.08
N LYS A 219 -21.95 -24.56 5.84
CA LYS A 219 -23.28 -25.09 5.50
C LYS A 219 -24.38 -24.14 5.98
N ARG A 220 -25.36 -23.84 5.13
CA ARG A 220 -26.53 -23.03 5.51
C ARG A 220 -27.84 -23.61 4.97
N ARG A 221 -28.90 -23.47 5.76
CA ARG A 221 -30.28 -23.73 5.32
C ARG A 221 -30.92 -22.47 4.74
N THR A 222 -31.46 -22.57 3.53
CA THR A 222 -32.31 -21.54 2.92
C THR A 222 -33.74 -21.65 3.44
N LYS A 223 -34.53 -20.59 3.25
CA LYS A 223 -35.98 -20.61 3.50
C LYS A 223 -36.79 -20.93 2.23
N ASN A 224 -36.17 -20.77 1.05
CA ASN A 224 -36.77 -20.92 -0.27
C ASN A 224 -35.82 -21.71 -1.19
N ASP A 225 -36.39 -22.47 -2.13
CA ASP A 225 -35.66 -23.35 -3.07
C ASP A 225 -35.10 -22.61 -4.31
N GLN A 226 -35.17 -21.27 -4.33
CA GLN A 226 -34.73 -20.42 -5.47
C GLN A 226 -33.54 -19.49 -5.13
N ASP A 227 -32.97 -19.60 -3.93
CA ASP A 227 -31.86 -18.75 -3.46
C ASP A 227 -30.47 -19.33 -3.78
N PHE A 228 -30.27 -19.84 -5.00
CA PHE A 228 -28.98 -20.33 -5.50
C PHE A 228 -28.21 -19.28 -6.31
N ALA A 229 -26.87 -19.37 -6.28
CA ALA A 229 -25.98 -18.44 -6.95
C ALA A 229 -25.88 -18.73 -8.45
N SER A 230 -26.23 -17.72 -9.25
CA SER A 230 -25.98 -17.67 -10.69
C SER A 230 -24.58 -17.09 -10.99
N LEU A 231 -24.00 -17.54 -12.09
CA LEU A 231 -22.67 -17.12 -12.57
C LEU A 231 -22.70 -16.96 -14.09
N VAL A 232 -22.07 -15.90 -14.58
CA VAL A 232 -21.74 -15.71 -16.00
C VAL A 232 -20.24 -15.40 -16.09
N CYS A 233 -19.46 -16.34 -16.63
CA CYS A 233 -18.03 -16.16 -16.87
C CYS A 233 -17.77 -15.30 -18.10
N TYR A 234 -16.71 -14.50 -18.04
CA TYR A 234 -16.40 -13.55 -19.10
C TYR A 234 -15.94 -14.26 -20.38
N THR A 235 -16.51 -13.84 -21.51
CA THR A 235 -16.07 -14.22 -22.86
C THR A 235 -16.03 -12.97 -23.73
N GLN A 236 -15.24 -12.97 -24.80
CA GLN A 236 -15.07 -11.79 -25.67
C GLN A 236 -16.38 -11.29 -26.29
N ASN A 237 -17.37 -12.18 -26.45
CA ASN A 237 -18.70 -11.85 -27.00
C ASN A 237 -19.69 -11.32 -25.94
N ALA A 238 -19.36 -11.39 -24.64
CA ALA A 238 -20.29 -11.08 -23.55
C ALA A 238 -20.44 -9.57 -23.27
N ALA A 239 -19.50 -8.73 -23.71
CA ALA A 239 -19.44 -7.31 -23.38
C ALA A 239 -19.37 -6.43 -24.65
N PRO A 240 -20.45 -5.73 -25.03
CA PRO A 240 -20.37 -4.68 -26.04
C PRO A 240 -19.50 -3.53 -25.50
N LEU A 241 -18.53 -3.05 -26.30
CA LEU A 241 -17.79 -1.85 -25.93
C LEU A 241 -18.73 -0.63 -25.94
N THR A 242 -18.84 0.03 -24.79
CA THR A 242 -19.58 1.28 -24.61
C THR A 242 -18.63 2.36 -24.11
N ASN A 243 -18.90 3.65 -24.38
CA ASN A 243 -18.04 4.74 -23.90
C ASN A 243 -17.86 4.78 -22.37
N ASP A 244 -18.76 4.17 -21.60
CA ASP A 244 -18.70 4.06 -20.14
C ASP A 244 -18.09 2.73 -19.64
N SER A 245 -17.17 2.12 -20.38
CA SER A 245 -16.45 0.90 -19.96
C SER A 245 -15.03 1.17 -19.45
N PHE A 246 -14.67 0.55 -18.33
CA PHE A 246 -13.31 0.41 -17.82
C PHE A 246 -12.66 -0.85 -18.41
N HIS A 247 -11.37 -0.76 -18.75
CA HIS A 247 -10.59 -1.87 -19.31
C HIS A 247 -9.56 -2.37 -18.30
N CYS A 248 -9.76 -3.59 -17.79
CA CYS A 248 -8.86 -4.31 -16.90
C CYS A 248 -7.55 -4.68 -17.61
N VAL A 249 -6.47 -4.93 -16.85
CA VAL A 249 -5.17 -5.33 -17.42
C VAL A 249 -5.24 -6.72 -18.07
N ASN A 250 -6.01 -7.65 -17.50
CA ASN A 250 -6.35 -8.95 -18.12
C ASN A 250 -7.26 -8.88 -19.37
N GLY A 251 -7.62 -7.68 -19.86
CA GLY A 251 -8.43 -7.49 -21.06
C GLY A 251 -9.94 -7.61 -20.86
N LYS A 252 -10.42 -7.79 -19.62
CA LYS A 252 -11.86 -7.73 -19.31
C LYS A 252 -12.37 -6.28 -19.39
N TYR A 253 -13.57 -6.11 -19.93
CA TYR A 253 -14.31 -4.84 -19.86
C TYR A 253 -15.37 -4.91 -18.76
N ILE A 254 -15.35 -3.94 -17.85
CA ILE A 254 -16.38 -3.76 -16.80
C ILE A 254 -17.00 -2.36 -16.93
N PRO A 255 -18.21 -2.09 -16.41
CA PRO A 255 -18.76 -0.73 -16.37
C PRO A 255 -17.86 0.23 -15.57
N GLN A 256 -17.62 1.45 -16.03
CA GLN A 256 -16.80 2.48 -15.35
C GLN A 256 -17.29 2.78 -13.92
N LYS A 257 -18.57 2.54 -13.63
CA LYS A 257 -19.16 2.63 -12.29
C LYS A 257 -18.68 1.56 -11.29
N ARG A 258 -18.10 0.45 -11.78
CA ARG A 258 -17.49 -0.60 -10.95
C ARG A 258 -16.04 -0.25 -10.57
N ALA A 259 -15.28 0.50 -11.36
CA ALA A 259 -13.93 0.89 -10.97
C ALA A 259 -13.88 1.78 -9.70
N CYS A 260 -12.89 1.55 -8.85
CA CYS A 260 -12.67 2.21 -7.56
C CYS A 260 -13.83 2.04 -6.56
N ASN A 261 -14.43 0.86 -6.47
CA ASN A 261 -15.56 0.57 -5.57
C ASN A 261 -15.17 -0.20 -4.28
N GLY A 262 -13.94 -0.71 -4.20
CA GLY A 262 -13.40 -1.56 -3.16
C GLY A 262 -13.65 -3.06 -3.36
N ILE A 263 -14.10 -3.49 -4.53
CA ILE A 263 -14.29 -4.89 -4.93
C ILE A 263 -13.40 -5.15 -6.14
N ASN A 264 -12.71 -6.28 -6.14
CA ASN A 264 -11.94 -6.76 -7.29
C ASN A 264 -12.90 -7.29 -8.36
N ASP A 265 -13.53 -6.41 -9.15
CA ASP A 265 -14.40 -6.81 -10.27
C ASP A 265 -13.55 -7.35 -11.43
N CYS A 266 -12.36 -6.79 -11.68
CA CYS A 266 -11.45 -7.26 -12.73
C CYS A 266 -10.91 -8.69 -12.51
N GLY A 267 -10.75 -9.12 -11.26
CA GLY A 267 -10.11 -10.39 -10.87
C GLY A 267 -8.60 -10.25 -10.60
N ASP A 268 -7.92 -9.28 -11.22
CA ASP A 268 -6.49 -9.01 -11.06
C ASP A 268 -6.18 -7.71 -10.26
N GLN A 269 -7.20 -7.07 -9.67
CA GLN A 269 -7.22 -5.78 -8.98
C GLN A 269 -7.00 -4.51 -9.84
N SER A 270 -6.95 -4.61 -11.18
CA SER A 270 -6.68 -3.45 -12.06
C SER A 270 -7.57 -2.22 -11.82
N ASP A 271 -8.82 -2.47 -11.44
CA ASP A 271 -9.90 -1.51 -11.19
C ASP A 271 -9.78 -0.73 -9.88
N GLU A 272 -8.97 -1.22 -8.93
CA GLU A 272 -8.90 -0.69 -7.56
C GLU A 272 -7.53 -0.07 -7.20
N LEU A 273 -6.54 -0.14 -8.10
CA LEU A 273 -5.15 0.28 -7.84
C LEU A 273 -4.77 1.68 -8.37
N CYS A 274 -5.65 2.34 -9.12
CA CYS A 274 -5.38 3.64 -9.73
C CYS A 274 -6.46 4.68 -9.40
N CYS A 275 -6.79 4.79 -8.11
CA CYS A 275 -7.90 5.60 -7.64
C CYS A 275 -7.44 6.96 -7.05
N THR A 276 -8.23 8.00 -7.27
CA THR A 276 -8.12 9.33 -6.64
C THR A 276 -9.11 9.51 -5.48
N GLY A 277 -9.94 8.49 -5.24
CA GLY A 277 -10.95 8.36 -4.20
C GLY A 277 -11.86 7.18 -4.53
N CYS A 278 -12.59 6.65 -3.54
CA CYS A 278 -13.42 5.45 -3.74
C CYS A 278 -14.92 5.76 -3.84
N ARG A 279 -15.67 4.83 -4.43
CA ARG A 279 -17.12 4.83 -4.58
C ARG A 279 -17.78 4.07 -3.42
N GLY A 280 -18.96 4.52 -2.99
CA GLY A 280 -19.76 3.80 -2.02
C GLY A 280 -19.21 3.91 -0.60
N LYS A 281 -18.93 2.77 0.05
CA LYS A 281 -18.48 2.70 1.45
C LYS A 281 -17.05 2.17 1.62
N SER A 282 -16.31 1.92 0.54
CA SER A 282 -14.94 1.40 0.59
C SER A 282 -13.95 2.41 1.18
N PHE A 283 -12.82 1.90 1.66
CA PHE A 283 -11.76 2.69 2.27
C PHE A 283 -10.71 3.08 1.21
N PHE A 284 -10.21 4.31 1.30
CA PHE A 284 -9.24 4.88 0.36
C PHE A 284 -7.86 4.99 1.03
N CYS A 285 -6.89 4.21 0.55
CA CYS A 285 -5.49 4.35 0.93
C CYS A 285 -4.88 5.60 0.26
N LYS A 286 -4.01 6.32 0.98
CA LYS A 286 -3.15 7.40 0.44
C LYS A 286 -2.36 6.96 -0.79
N SER A 287 -1.99 5.68 -0.88
CA SER A 287 -1.31 5.10 -2.04
C SER A 287 -2.13 5.16 -3.36
N GLY A 288 -3.38 5.61 -3.33
CA GLY A 288 -4.29 5.65 -4.47
C GLY A 288 -4.91 4.29 -4.77
N VAL A 289 -5.27 3.55 -3.71
CA VAL A 289 -5.84 2.20 -3.73
C VAL A 289 -7.16 2.20 -2.97
N CYS A 290 -8.14 1.44 -3.46
CA CYS A 290 -9.43 1.24 -2.80
C CYS A 290 -9.54 -0.18 -2.26
N ILE A 291 -9.97 -0.33 -1.00
CA ILE A 291 -10.13 -1.63 -0.33
C ILE A 291 -11.53 -1.79 0.29
N PRO A 292 -12.04 -3.03 0.47
CA PRO A 292 -13.30 -3.27 1.17
C PRO A 292 -13.31 -2.64 2.57
N ASN A 293 -14.42 -2.05 2.99
CA ASN A 293 -14.53 -1.52 4.37
C ASN A 293 -14.40 -2.61 5.46
N LYS A 294 -14.63 -3.89 5.10
CA LYS A 294 -14.38 -5.04 5.99
C LYS A 294 -12.90 -5.28 6.29
N TYR A 295 -12.00 -4.60 5.59
CA TYR A 295 -10.54 -4.71 5.77
C TYR A 295 -9.95 -3.58 6.62
N LYS A 296 -10.74 -2.59 7.03
CA LYS A 296 -10.29 -1.60 8.00
C LYS A 296 -10.35 -2.20 9.41
N CYS A 297 -9.26 -2.12 10.17
CA CYS A 297 -9.12 -2.66 11.52
C CYS A 297 -9.34 -4.19 11.59
N ASN A 298 -8.81 -4.94 10.62
CA ASN A 298 -8.97 -6.40 10.53
C ASN A 298 -7.75 -7.20 11.09
N GLY A 299 -6.66 -6.53 11.48
CA GLY A 299 -5.39 -7.13 11.92
C GLY A 299 -4.36 -7.39 10.81
N GLU A 300 -4.71 -7.14 9.54
CA GLU A 300 -3.85 -7.25 8.36
C GLU A 300 -3.67 -5.88 7.72
N VAL A 301 -2.41 -5.44 7.54
CA VAL A 301 -2.13 -4.21 6.80
C VAL A 301 -2.27 -4.47 5.30
N ASP A 302 -3.32 -3.90 4.70
CA ASP A 302 -3.66 -4.02 3.29
C ASP A 302 -3.22 -2.78 2.48
N CYS A 303 -3.34 -1.57 3.04
CA CYS A 303 -2.75 -0.36 2.48
C CYS A 303 -1.23 -0.37 2.67
N ILE A 304 -0.43 -0.16 1.61
CA ILE A 304 1.05 -0.04 1.74
C ILE A 304 1.50 1.11 2.66
N THR A 305 0.60 2.05 2.94
CA THR A 305 0.76 3.21 3.81
C THR A 305 0.28 2.99 5.26
N GLY A 306 -0.37 1.85 5.56
CA GLY A 306 -0.67 1.36 6.91
C GLY A 306 -1.79 2.04 7.70
N GLU A 307 -2.54 2.96 7.08
CA GLU A 307 -3.56 3.79 7.76
C GLU A 307 -4.91 3.10 8.00
N ASP A 308 -5.11 1.95 7.38
CA ASP A 308 -6.26 1.05 7.54
C ASP A 308 -6.32 0.42 8.94
N GLU A 309 -5.17 0.13 9.53
CA GLU A 309 -5.02 -0.54 10.83
C GLU A 309 -4.75 0.41 12.02
N ILE A 310 -5.11 1.68 11.89
CA ILE A 310 -4.79 2.73 12.87
C ILE A 310 -6.04 3.49 13.35
N GLY A 311 -6.02 3.85 14.64
CA GLY A 311 -7.15 4.51 15.29
C GLY A 311 -8.33 3.57 15.57
N CYS A 312 -8.06 2.26 15.65
CA CYS A 312 -9.05 1.20 15.85
C CYS A 312 -9.60 1.09 17.30
N GLU A 313 -9.46 2.15 18.11
CA GLU A 313 -10.01 2.19 19.47
C GLU A 313 -11.55 2.21 19.40
N GLY A 314 -12.17 1.12 19.86
CA GLY A 314 -13.63 0.93 19.84
C GLY A 314 -14.15 0.07 18.68
N THR A 315 -13.39 -0.09 17.59
CA THR A 315 -13.59 -1.18 16.63
C THR A 315 -12.85 -2.40 17.14
N GLY A 316 -13.45 -3.10 18.11
CA GLY A 316 -12.85 -4.32 18.64
C GLY A 316 -12.63 -5.35 17.54
N HIS A 317 -11.52 -6.09 17.63
CA HIS A 317 -11.48 -7.44 17.06
C HIS A 317 -12.76 -8.19 17.44
N PRO A 318 -13.27 -9.10 16.60
CA PRO A 318 -14.26 -10.09 17.01
C PRO A 318 -13.67 -11.15 17.97
N GLU A 319 -12.82 -10.74 18.90
CA GLU A 319 -12.51 -11.52 20.11
C GLU A 319 -13.62 -11.28 21.15
N ILE A 320 -14.66 -12.12 21.05
CA ILE A 320 -15.40 -12.70 22.18
C ILE A 320 -15.68 -11.73 23.34
N LYS A 321 -16.34 -10.60 23.06
CA LYS A 321 -17.09 -9.90 24.12
C LYS A 321 -18.46 -10.54 24.23
N GLY A 322 -18.65 -11.29 25.31
CA GLY A 322 -19.91 -11.97 25.61
C GLY A 322 -21.09 -11.00 25.66
N HIS A 323 -21.91 -11.04 24.63
CA HIS A 323 -23.36 -10.97 24.75
C HIS A 323 -23.91 -12.37 24.47
N PRO A 324 -25.06 -12.76 25.05
CA PRO A 324 -25.68 -14.05 24.82
C PRO A 324 -26.37 -14.06 23.44
N GLU A 325 -25.57 -13.97 22.38
CA GLU A 325 -26.05 -14.22 21.02
C GLU A 325 -26.26 -15.73 20.84
N ILE A 326 -27.38 -16.05 20.23
CA ILE A 326 -27.76 -17.42 19.87
C ILE A 326 -26.68 -17.95 18.93
N LYS A 327 -25.94 -18.95 19.39
CA LYS A 327 -25.06 -19.75 18.52
C LYS A 327 -25.95 -20.52 17.53
N GLU A 328 -26.20 -19.93 16.36
CA GLU A 328 -26.36 -20.75 15.16
C GLU A 328 -25.00 -21.43 14.94
N GLU A 329 -24.93 -22.73 15.26
CA GLU A 329 -23.75 -23.56 15.02
C GLU A 329 -23.46 -23.60 13.52
N THR A 330 -22.62 -22.66 13.07
CA THR A 330 -22.23 -22.55 11.68
C THR A 330 -21.22 -23.65 11.41
N GLU A 331 -21.68 -24.72 10.77
CA GLU A 331 -20.87 -25.88 10.43
C GLU A 331 -19.85 -25.51 9.34
N PHE A 332 -18.58 -25.37 9.74
CA PHE A 332 -17.44 -25.16 8.84
C PHE A 332 -17.05 -26.49 8.20
N LEU A 333 -16.99 -26.51 6.86
CA LEU A 333 -16.71 -27.71 6.07
C LEU A 333 -15.28 -27.74 5.53
N THR A 334 -14.64 -26.59 5.39
CA THR A 334 -13.23 -26.46 4.99
C THR A 334 -12.47 -25.55 5.95
N ALA A 335 -11.15 -25.71 6.00
CA ALA A 335 -10.28 -24.80 6.74
C ALA A 335 -10.12 -23.47 5.97
N ASP A 336 -10.06 -22.36 6.70
CA ASP A 336 -9.85 -21.03 6.12
C ASP A 336 -8.38 -20.82 5.76
N MET A 337 -8.07 -20.85 4.46
CA MET A 337 -6.71 -20.66 3.97
C MET A 337 -6.31 -19.17 3.84
N ASP A 338 -7.25 -18.23 3.95
CA ASP A 338 -6.95 -16.79 4.06
C ASP A 338 -6.39 -16.46 5.45
N GLU A 339 -6.93 -17.08 6.51
CA GLU A 339 -6.38 -16.98 7.86
C GLU A 339 -4.98 -17.60 7.97
N GLU A 340 -4.74 -18.78 7.39
CA GLU A 340 -3.39 -19.34 7.35
C GLU A 340 -2.43 -18.47 6.51
N ARG A 341 -2.89 -17.84 5.42
CA ARG A 341 -2.10 -16.84 4.66
C ARG A 341 -1.74 -15.62 5.52
N LYS A 342 -2.67 -15.07 6.32
CA LYS A 342 -2.40 -13.97 7.28
C LYS A 342 -1.39 -14.40 8.33
N ARG A 343 -1.52 -15.63 8.85
CA ARG A 343 -0.58 -16.21 9.81
C ARG A 343 0.82 -16.35 9.20
N ILE A 344 0.96 -16.78 7.95
CA ILE A 344 2.26 -16.84 7.27
C ILE A 344 2.85 -15.42 7.10
N LYS A 345 2.05 -14.38 6.84
CA LYS A 345 2.54 -12.98 6.83
C LYS A 345 3.16 -12.58 8.17
N SER A 346 2.60 -13.00 9.31
CA SER A 346 3.12 -12.61 10.64
C SER A 346 4.48 -13.23 10.97
N PHE A 347 4.81 -14.38 10.37
CA PHE A 347 6.12 -15.04 10.49
C PHE A 347 7.21 -14.46 9.58
N LEU A 348 6.89 -13.51 8.69
CA LEU A 348 7.91 -12.87 7.84
C LEU A 348 8.87 -12.01 8.69
N PRO A 349 10.19 -12.06 8.45
CA PRO A 349 11.16 -11.35 9.26
C PRO A 349 11.01 -9.83 9.08
N LYS A 350 10.56 -9.14 10.14
CA LYS A 350 10.50 -7.67 10.17
C LYS A 350 11.90 -7.11 10.41
N VAL A 351 12.43 -6.36 9.46
CA VAL A 351 13.74 -5.68 9.61
C VAL A 351 13.59 -4.48 10.54
N SER A 352 14.48 -4.38 11.53
CA SER A 352 14.54 -3.26 12.50
C SER A 352 15.23 -2.03 11.88
N CYS A 353 14.55 -1.33 10.98
CA CYS A 353 14.93 -0.02 10.47
C CYS A 353 13.93 1.06 10.90
N GLY A 354 14.34 2.33 10.89
CA GLY A 354 13.47 3.51 11.04
C GLY A 354 12.82 3.73 12.41
N VAL A 355 12.88 2.76 13.34
CA VAL A 355 12.26 2.81 14.67
C VAL A 355 13.18 3.52 15.66
N LYS A 356 12.73 4.63 16.25
CA LYS A 356 13.47 5.29 17.34
C LYS A 356 13.10 4.70 18.70
N ASN A 357 14.11 4.34 19.49
CA ASN A 357 13.96 4.14 20.93
C ASN A 357 13.88 5.50 21.64
N SER A 358 12.73 6.18 21.60
CA SER A 358 12.56 7.51 22.20
C SER A 358 11.40 7.61 23.19
N VAL A 359 11.74 7.82 24.46
CA VAL A 359 10.81 8.28 25.50
C VAL A 359 10.26 9.68 25.12
N PRO A 360 8.95 9.96 25.23
CA PRO A 360 8.36 11.19 24.70
C PRO A 360 8.65 12.43 25.57
N ILE A 361 9.76 13.11 25.31
CA ILE A 361 10.07 14.40 25.93
C ILE A 361 9.27 15.51 25.23
N ARG A 362 8.12 15.90 25.80
CA ARG A 362 7.33 17.06 25.34
C ARG A 362 8.17 18.35 25.42
N ARG A 363 8.35 19.07 24.30
CA ARG A 363 9.02 20.39 24.25
C ARG A 363 8.20 21.40 23.44
N LYS A 364 8.28 22.69 23.82
CA LYS A 364 7.52 23.79 23.20
C LYS A 364 8.07 24.18 21.83
N ARG A 365 7.20 24.72 20.97
CA ARG A 365 7.45 25.11 19.58
C ARG A 365 8.14 26.47 19.52
N VAL A 366 9.26 26.58 18.80
CA VAL A 366 9.99 27.82 18.49
C VAL A 366 10.37 27.80 17.01
N VAL A 367 10.50 28.99 16.40
CA VAL A 367 10.59 29.21 14.94
C VAL A 367 12.04 29.34 14.48
N GLY A 368 12.34 28.93 13.25
CA GLY A 368 13.70 28.79 12.70
C GLY A 368 14.25 27.37 12.91
N GLY A 369 15.23 26.98 12.08
CA GLY A 369 15.83 25.64 12.09
C GLY A 369 16.33 25.24 13.48
N LYS A 370 15.79 24.14 14.02
CA LYS A 370 15.99 23.74 15.41
C LYS A 370 17.36 23.08 15.58
N PRO A 371 18.10 23.35 16.67
CA PRO A 371 19.28 22.56 17.00
C PRO A 371 18.86 21.11 17.26
N ALA A 372 19.58 20.16 16.68
CA ALA A 372 19.44 18.74 16.98
C ALA A 372 20.19 18.37 18.28
N HIS A 373 19.67 17.39 19.01
CA HIS A 373 20.30 16.78 20.17
C HIS A 373 20.80 15.37 19.84
N MET A 374 21.62 14.81 20.71
CA MET A 374 22.08 13.42 20.58
C MET A 374 20.88 12.46 20.58
N GLY A 375 20.85 11.52 19.63
CA GLY A 375 19.74 10.60 19.42
C GLY A 375 18.52 11.19 18.67
N ASP A 376 18.47 12.49 18.37
CA ASP A 376 17.38 13.05 17.55
C ASP A 376 17.43 12.51 16.11
N PHE A 377 18.62 12.31 15.52
CA PHE A 377 18.78 11.82 14.14
C PHE A 377 19.89 10.75 14.06
N PRO A 378 19.64 9.53 14.58
CA PRO A 378 20.66 8.49 14.70
C PRO A 378 21.10 7.86 13.36
N TRP A 379 20.44 8.22 12.25
CA TRP A 379 20.82 7.86 10.89
C TRP A 379 21.64 8.95 10.17
N GLN A 380 21.75 10.16 10.74
CA GLN A 380 22.44 11.28 10.09
C GLN A 380 23.94 11.03 10.04
N VAL A 381 24.53 11.25 8.87
CA VAL A 381 25.98 11.13 8.64
C VAL A 381 26.52 12.44 8.08
N ALA A 382 27.71 12.86 8.55
CA ALA A 382 28.50 13.90 7.91
C ALA A 382 29.62 13.28 7.06
N ILE A 383 29.72 13.71 5.80
CA ILE A 383 30.82 13.36 4.88
C ILE A 383 31.79 14.53 4.85
N LYS A 384 32.97 14.35 5.45
CA LYS A 384 34.06 15.32 5.42
C LYS A 384 35.03 15.04 4.28
N GLU A 385 35.49 16.08 3.59
CA GLU A 385 36.65 16.03 2.69
C GLU A 385 37.78 16.85 3.34
N ASN A 386 38.81 16.16 3.84
CA ASN A 386 39.77 16.74 4.80
C ASN A 386 39.02 17.28 6.05
N GLU A 387 39.34 18.49 6.53
CA GLU A 387 38.73 19.09 7.73
C GLU A 387 37.36 19.75 7.54
N LYS A 388 36.77 19.71 6.34
CA LYS A 388 35.52 20.41 6.04
C LYS A 388 34.39 19.42 5.76
N ILE A 389 33.24 19.63 6.41
CA ILE A 389 31.99 18.97 6.02
C ILE A 389 31.72 19.38 4.56
N LYS A 390 31.62 18.39 3.68
CA LYS A 390 31.32 18.59 2.27
C LYS A 390 29.83 18.44 2.01
N CYS A 391 29.26 17.36 2.54
CA CYS A 391 27.88 16.96 2.33
C CYS A 391 27.35 16.16 3.53
N GLY A 392 26.04 16.04 3.61
CA GLY A 392 25.37 15.04 4.44
C GLY A 392 25.33 13.66 3.79
N GLY A 393 24.87 12.69 4.55
CA GLY A 393 24.49 11.36 4.11
C GLY A 393 23.56 10.71 5.13
N ILE A 394 23.08 9.51 4.82
CA ILE A 394 22.16 8.76 5.68
C ILE A 394 22.50 7.28 5.74
N TYR A 395 22.58 6.75 6.96
CA TYR A 395 22.84 5.33 7.23
C TYR A 395 21.57 4.50 6.97
N ILE A 396 21.70 3.44 6.15
CA ILE A 396 20.58 2.58 5.72
C ILE A 396 20.72 1.10 6.13
N GLY A 397 21.80 0.74 6.83
CA GLY A 397 21.98 -0.59 7.42
C GLY A 397 23.28 -1.30 7.01
N GLY A 398 23.72 -2.25 7.84
CA GLY A 398 24.96 -2.99 7.65
C GLY A 398 26.18 -2.06 7.60
N CYS A 399 26.80 -1.92 6.43
CA CYS A 399 27.94 -1.04 6.20
C CYS A 399 27.64 0.10 5.21
N TRP A 400 26.36 0.42 4.96
CA TRP A 400 25.95 1.21 3.80
C TRP A 400 25.32 2.56 4.14
N ILE A 401 25.72 3.58 3.38
CA ILE A 401 25.26 4.97 3.49
C ILE A 401 24.82 5.45 2.11
N VAL A 402 23.69 6.16 2.06
CA VAL A 402 23.21 6.87 0.85
C VAL A 402 23.59 8.34 0.94
N THR A 403 23.97 8.94 -0.19
CA THR A 403 24.19 10.38 -0.36
C THR A 403 23.90 10.79 -1.81
N ALA A 404 24.08 12.06 -2.17
CA ALA A 404 23.97 12.54 -3.54
C ALA A 404 25.23 12.22 -4.35
N ALA A 405 25.11 12.01 -5.66
CA ALA A 405 26.25 11.71 -6.54
C ALA A 405 27.21 12.90 -6.64
N HIS A 406 26.70 14.13 -6.75
CA HIS A 406 27.51 15.34 -6.88
C HIS A 406 28.41 15.63 -5.66
N CYS A 407 28.16 14.99 -4.52
CA CYS A 407 28.96 15.08 -3.31
C CYS A 407 30.25 14.25 -3.35
N VAL A 408 30.23 13.12 -4.08
CA VAL A 408 31.26 12.09 -4.01
C VAL A 408 32.07 12.00 -5.31
N SER A 409 33.31 11.54 -5.20
CA SER A 409 34.17 11.30 -6.35
C SER A 409 35.08 10.11 -6.11
N MET A 410 35.09 9.17 -7.04
CA MET A 410 35.89 7.94 -6.98
C MET A 410 37.39 8.23 -6.78
N SER A 411 37.91 9.27 -7.43
CA SER A 411 39.33 9.66 -7.35
C SER A 411 39.76 10.24 -6.00
N LYS A 412 38.80 10.51 -5.10
CA LYS A 412 39.04 11.13 -3.79
C LYS A 412 38.65 10.22 -2.62
N ILE A 413 38.46 8.92 -2.84
CA ILE A 413 37.97 7.98 -1.81
C ILE A 413 38.75 8.07 -0.49
N TYR A 414 40.08 8.19 -0.54
CA TYR A 414 40.96 8.30 0.64
C TYR A 414 40.88 9.63 1.39
N HIS A 415 40.30 10.68 0.80
CA HIS A 415 40.12 11.99 1.45
C HIS A 415 38.78 12.09 2.20
N TYR A 416 37.90 11.10 2.05
CA TYR A 416 36.59 11.07 2.69
C TYR A 416 36.65 10.42 4.07
N GLN A 417 36.31 11.21 5.08
CA GLN A 417 36.03 10.71 6.43
C GLN A 417 34.53 10.74 6.68
N ILE A 418 34.02 9.71 7.34
CA ILE A 418 32.59 9.49 7.53
C ILE A 418 32.30 9.51 9.03
N TRP A 419 31.54 10.51 9.46
CA TRP A 419 31.29 10.83 10.85
C TRP A 419 29.81 10.54 11.15
N ALA A 420 29.54 9.47 11.90
CA ALA A 420 28.20 9.11 12.37
C ALA A 420 27.94 9.69 13.76
N SER A 421 26.67 9.90 14.14
CA SER A 421 26.27 10.52 15.42
C SER A 421 26.95 11.88 15.72
N PHE A 422 27.36 12.60 14.68
CA PHE A 422 28.03 13.89 14.79
C PHE A 422 27.01 15.03 14.90
N LEU A 423 27.29 16.05 15.72
CA LEU A 423 26.40 17.18 15.96
C LEU A 423 27.09 18.53 15.75
N ASP A 424 28.12 18.84 16.54
CA ASP A 424 28.83 20.12 16.51
C ASP A 424 30.23 19.98 15.91
N SER A 425 30.51 20.76 14.87
CA SER A 425 31.81 20.81 14.21
C SER A 425 32.87 21.65 14.94
N LEU A 426 32.49 22.43 15.96
CA LEU A 426 33.43 23.19 16.80
C LEU A 426 33.78 22.47 18.11
N ARG A 427 32.92 21.54 18.54
CA ARG A 427 33.09 20.71 19.74
C ARG A 427 32.69 19.27 19.40
N PRO A 428 33.56 18.51 18.69
CA PRO A 428 33.31 17.10 18.47
C PRO A 428 33.22 16.39 19.83
N ASP A 429 32.17 15.58 20.02
CA ASP A 429 32.08 14.70 21.19
C ASP A 429 33.27 13.72 21.21
N ILE A 430 33.71 13.36 22.42
CA ILE A 430 34.90 12.52 22.65
C ILE A 430 34.71 11.12 22.02
N ASP A 431 33.46 10.67 21.88
CA ASP A 431 33.09 9.33 21.40
C ASP A 431 32.78 9.25 19.89
N VAL A 432 33.06 10.29 19.09
CA VAL A 432 32.75 10.25 17.65
C VAL A 432 33.73 9.35 16.88
N ILE A 433 33.24 8.17 16.50
CA ILE A 433 34.01 7.19 15.71
C ILE A 433 34.11 7.65 14.25
N VAL A 434 35.34 7.79 13.77
CA VAL A 434 35.62 8.11 12.37
C VAL A 434 35.70 6.83 11.54
N HIS A 435 34.77 6.68 10.60
CA HIS A 435 34.78 5.60 9.62
C HIS A 435 35.41 6.07 8.30
N LEU A 436 35.99 5.11 7.56
CA LEU A 436 36.58 5.34 6.23
C LEU A 436 35.72 4.70 5.15
N ALA A 437 35.72 5.29 3.95
CA ALA A 437 35.11 4.66 2.77
C ALA A 437 35.94 3.45 2.30
N ASN A 438 35.28 2.31 2.07
CA ASN A 438 35.83 1.15 1.38
C ASN A 438 35.59 1.25 -0.13
N LYS A 439 34.35 1.58 -0.50
CA LYS A 439 33.88 1.67 -1.88
C LYS A 439 32.88 2.82 -2.00
N ILE A 440 32.91 3.51 -3.13
CA ILE A 440 31.87 4.46 -3.54
C ILE A 440 31.23 3.89 -4.82
N ILE A 441 29.91 4.03 -4.96
CA ILE A 441 29.16 3.61 -6.15
C ILE A 441 28.26 4.78 -6.54
N ILE A 442 28.56 5.41 -7.67
CA ILE A 442 27.73 6.47 -8.26
C ILE A 442 26.77 5.82 -9.27
N HIS A 443 25.52 6.25 -9.32
CA HIS A 443 24.55 5.71 -10.27
C HIS A 443 25.03 5.88 -11.72
N GLU A 444 24.90 4.83 -12.52
CA GLU A 444 25.55 4.66 -13.83
C GLU A 444 25.02 5.66 -14.87
N LYS A 445 23.81 6.21 -14.63
CA LYS A 445 23.14 7.23 -15.44
C LYS A 445 23.14 8.64 -14.82
N TYR A 446 24.00 8.90 -13.85
CA TYR A 446 24.10 10.23 -13.25
C TYR A 446 24.50 11.30 -14.29
N ASN A 447 23.73 12.38 -14.36
CA ASN A 447 24.02 13.52 -15.23
C ASN A 447 24.26 14.79 -14.41
N GLY A 448 25.52 15.26 -14.39
CA GLY A 448 25.91 16.46 -13.63
C GLY A 448 25.37 17.80 -14.17
N THR A 449 24.69 17.81 -15.32
CA THR A 449 24.08 19.04 -15.87
C THR A 449 22.60 19.17 -15.50
N THR A 450 21.85 18.07 -15.57
CA THR A 450 20.42 18.00 -15.25
C THR A 450 20.13 17.55 -13.81
N TYR A 451 21.13 17.01 -13.11
CA TYR A 451 21.00 16.33 -11.81
C TYR A 451 20.09 15.08 -11.85
N GLU A 452 19.82 14.53 -13.03
CA GLU A 452 19.16 13.23 -13.15
C GLU A 452 20.03 12.13 -12.52
N ASN A 453 19.37 11.23 -11.77
CA ASN A 453 20.02 10.13 -11.05
C ASN A 453 21.14 10.56 -10.09
N ASP A 454 20.99 11.71 -9.44
CA ASP A 454 21.92 12.24 -8.43
C ASP A 454 21.84 11.45 -7.09
N ILE A 455 22.32 10.22 -7.11
CA ILE A 455 22.39 9.30 -5.97
C ILE A 455 23.69 8.48 -5.99
N ALA A 456 24.26 8.26 -4.82
CA ALA A 456 25.42 7.41 -4.63
C ALA A 456 25.34 6.60 -3.32
N LEU A 457 25.99 5.44 -3.33
CA LEU A 457 26.22 4.60 -2.15
C LEU A 457 27.68 4.71 -1.71
N ILE A 458 27.89 4.68 -0.40
CA ILE A 458 29.20 4.52 0.22
C ILE A 458 29.16 3.26 1.08
N GLU A 459 30.08 2.34 0.82
CA GLU A 459 30.37 1.19 1.69
C GLU A 459 31.46 1.58 2.69
N LEU A 460 31.22 1.33 3.97
CA LEU A 460 32.17 1.56 5.06
C LEU A 460 33.25 0.48 5.13
N LYS A 461 34.46 0.90 5.48
CA LYS A 461 35.56 -0.02 5.79
C LYS A 461 35.33 -0.70 7.14
N LYS A 462 35.26 -2.03 7.12
CA LYS A 462 35.11 -2.87 8.32
C LYS A 462 36.36 -2.76 9.20
N HIS A 463 36.17 -2.64 10.51
CA HIS A 463 37.28 -2.72 11.46
C HIS A 463 37.80 -4.16 11.56
N SER A 464 39.13 -4.31 11.69
CA SER A 464 39.78 -5.62 11.76
C SER A 464 39.13 -6.53 12.81
N ASN A 465 38.88 -7.78 12.43
CA ASN A 465 38.23 -8.85 13.19
C ASN A 465 36.70 -8.79 13.33
N ARG A 466 35.98 -7.81 12.76
CA ARG A 466 34.50 -7.83 12.70
C ARG A 466 33.97 -8.09 11.29
N LYS A 467 32.95 -8.96 11.17
CA LYS A 467 32.25 -9.26 9.89
C LYS A 467 31.28 -8.15 9.45
N GLU A 468 30.80 -7.37 10.41
CA GLU A 468 29.79 -6.32 10.27
C GLU A 468 30.36 -4.97 10.73
N CYS A 469 29.78 -3.87 10.25
CA CYS A 469 30.09 -2.54 10.75
C CYS A 469 29.19 -2.25 11.96
N ASP A 470 29.81 -1.83 13.06
CA ASP A 470 29.12 -1.40 14.26
C ASP A 470 29.16 0.12 14.31
N LEU A 471 28.02 0.76 14.03
CA LEU A 471 27.84 2.19 14.19
C LEU A 471 27.13 2.40 15.53
N HIS A 472 27.92 2.53 16.59
CA HIS A 472 27.39 2.78 17.93
C HIS A 472 26.43 3.98 17.93
N ASN A 473 25.33 3.83 18.70
CA ASN A 473 24.23 4.80 18.82
C ASN A 473 23.52 5.19 17.51
N SER A 474 23.79 4.49 16.40
CA SER A 474 23.17 4.75 15.10
C SER A 474 22.08 3.74 14.78
N ILE A 475 20.96 4.21 14.23
CA ILE A 475 19.81 3.38 13.81
C ILE A 475 19.62 3.62 12.32
N PRO A 476 19.55 2.58 11.47
CA PRO A 476 19.40 2.77 10.03
C PRO A 476 18.00 3.30 9.69
N ALA A 477 17.89 4.21 8.73
CA ALA A 477 16.60 4.58 8.15
C ALA A 477 16.14 3.54 7.13
N CYS A 478 14.82 3.26 7.06
CA CYS A 478 14.28 2.34 6.07
C CYS A 478 14.34 2.92 4.66
N VAL A 479 14.62 2.10 3.65
CA VAL A 479 14.60 2.53 2.24
C VAL A 479 13.21 2.26 1.66
N PRO A 480 12.51 3.26 1.10
CA PRO A 480 11.15 3.09 0.57
C PRO A 480 11.14 2.24 -0.69
N TRP A 481 10.36 1.14 -0.70
CA TRP A 481 10.21 0.25 -1.88
C TRP A 481 9.15 0.72 -2.89
N SER A 482 8.38 1.78 -2.57
CA SER A 482 7.36 2.33 -3.46
C SER A 482 7.34 3.85 -3.44
N SER A 483 7.13 4.43 -4.62
CA SER A 483 6.93 5.87 -4.83
C SER A 483 5.54 6.37 -4.41
N TYR A 484 4.67 5.52 -3.85
CA TYR A 484 3.35 5.88 -3.34
C TYR A 484 3.24 5.82 -1.80
N LEU A 485 4.34 5.49 -1.09
CA LEU A 485 4.38 5.46 0.39
C LEU A 485 4.18 6.84 1.04
N PHE A 486 4.51 7.92 0.33
CA PHE A 486 4.26 9.29 0.75
C PHE A 486 3.67 10.08 -0.41
N GLN A 487 2.75 10.98 -0.09
CA GLN A 487 1.99 11.79 -1.06
C GLN A 487 2.23 13.28 -0.82
N PRO A 488 1.90 14.15 -1.79
CA PRO A 488 1.92 15.59 -1.57
C PRO A 488 1.14 16.01 -0.32
N ASN A 489 1.65 17.02 0.38
CA ASN A 489 1.24 17.51 1.69
C ASN A 489 1.57 16.59 2.89
N ASP A 490 2.16 15.41 2.69
CA ASP A 490 2.75 14.67 3.81
C ASP A 490 3.96 15.43 4.38
N LYS A 491 4.13 15.32 5.70
CA LYS A 491 5.15 16.03 6.49
C LYS A 491 6.41 15.19 6.61
N CYS A 492 7.53 15.80 6.24
CA CYS A 492 8.86 15.20 6.30
C CYS A 492 9.82 16.13 7.06
N ILE A 493 11.00 15.62 7.38
CA ILE A 493 12.04 16.32 8.12
C ILE A 493 13.32 16.34 7.29
N VAL A 494 13.96 17.50 7.23
CA VAL A 494 15.28 17.70 6.62
C VAL A 494 16.27 17.99 7.75
N SER A 495 17.47 17.42 7.67
CA SER A 495 18.54 17.62 8.64
C SER A 495 19.90 17.82 7.97
N GLY A 496 20.66 18.82 8.40
CA GLY A 496 21.96 19.16 7.80
C GLY A 496 22.72 20.31 8.48
N TRP A 497 23.88 20.64 7.89
CA TRP A 497 24.83 21.66 8.34
C TRP A 497 25.00 22.78 7.30
N GLY A 498 24.00 22.96 6.43
CA GLY A 498 23.97 24.00 5.41
C GLY A 498 23.92 25.40 5.98
N ARG A 499 24.03 26.37 5.07
CA ARG A 499 24.10 27.79 5.44
C ARG A 499 22.73 28.38 5.70
N GLU A 500 22.68 29.33 6.63
CA GLU A 500 21.47 30.12 6.87
C GLU A 500 21.22 31.16 5.77
N LYS A 501 20.07 31.83 5.83
CA LYS A 501 19.62 32.83 4.84
C LYS A 501 20.65 33.96 4.61
N ASP A 502 21.47 34.29 5.61
CA ASP A 502 22.56 35.27 5.54
C ASP A 502 23.91 34.68 5.12
N ASN A 503 23.92 33.47 4.52
CA ASN A 503 25.13 32.76 4.07
C ASN A 503 26.12 32.39 5.20
N GLN A 504 25.70 32.51 6.47
CA GLN A 504 26.50 32.15 7.63
C GLN A 504 26.69 30.62 7.72
N LYS A 505 27.89 30.19 8.16
CA LYS A 505 28.19 28.78 8.40
C LYS A 505 27.61 28.35 9.74
N VAL A 506 26.84 27.27 9.73
CA VAL A 506 26.32 26.65 10.96
C VAL A 506 27.30 25.56 11.40
N SER A 507 27.71 25.58 12.67
CA SER A 507 28.58 24.53 13.24
C SER A 507 27.80 23.31 13.76
N LEU A 508 26.57 23.54 14.23
CA LEU A 508 25.70 22.56 14.87
C LEU A 508 24.66 22.02 13.89
N LEU A 509 24.41 20.71 13.92
CA LEU A 509 23.35 20.07 13.13
C LEU A 509 22.00 20.73 13.41
N LYS A 510 21.34 21.19 12.34
CA LYS A 510 19.98 21.73 12.39
C LYS A 510 19.00 20.84 11.67
N TRP A 511 17.73 20.97 12.04
CA TRP A 511 16.63 20.30 11.36
C TRP A 511 15.39 21.19 11.22
N GLY A 512 14.58 20.87 10.22
CA GLY A 512 13.33 21.55 9.93
C GLY A 512 12.25 20.59 9.43
N GLU A 513 10.99 20.97 9.63
CA GLU A 513 9.81 20.24 9.14
C GLU A 513 9.38 20.89 7.82
N VAL A 514 9.21 20.08 6.77
CA VAL A 514 8.81 20.50 5.42
C VAL A 514 7.66 19.62 4.92
N SER A 515 6.90 20.10 3.94
CA SER A 515 5.83 19.34 3.29
C SER A 515 6.25 18.94 1.88
N LEU A 516 5.82 17.77 1.41
CA LEU A 516 5.99 17.37 0.00
C LEU A 516 5.08 18.20 -0.91
N ILE A 517 5.60 18.69 -2.03
CA ILE A 517 4.91 19.66 -2.90
C ILE A 517 4.44 19.00 -4.20
N SER A 518 3.14 19.04 -4.48
CA SER A 518 2.58 18.53 -5.73
C SER A 518 2.96 19.40 -6.93
N ASN A 519 3.19 18.78 -8.08
CA ASN A 519 3.35 19.45 -9.38
C ASN A 519 4.52 20.46 -9.39
N CYS A 520 5.71 19.99 -9.00
CA CYS A 520 6.92 20.81 -8.95
C CYS A 520 7.36 21.38 -10.31
N SER A 521 6.89 20.77 -11.41
CA SER A 521 7.03 21.28 -12.79
C SER A 521 6.54 22.72 -12.97
N ARG A 522 5.68 23.24 -12.09
CA ARG A 522 5.24 24.65 -12.07
C ARG A 522 6.35 25.62 -11.66
N PHE A 523 7.23 25.21 -10.74
CA PHE A 523 8.35 26.03 -10.27
C PHE A 523 9.57 25.87 -11.18
N TYR A 524 9.79 24.66 -11.70
CA TYR A 524 10.98 24.32 -12.51
C TYR A 524 10.61 23.68 -13.87
N PRO A 525 9.94 24.42 -14.78
CA PRO A 525 9.54 23.89 -16.09
C PRO A 525 10.75 23.43 -16.90
N GLY A 526 10.72 22.19 -17.37
CA GLY A 526 11.80 21.60 -18.19
C GLY A 526 13.07 21.19 -17.42
N ARG A 527 13.17 21.44 -16.11
CA ARG A 527 14.27 20.95 -15.25
C ARG A 527 13.86 19.88 -14.24
N TYR A 528 12.58 19.80 -13.88
CA TYR A 528 12.06 18.82 -12.92
C TYR A 528 11.60 17.52 -13.61
N PHE A 529 12.10 16.39 -13.12
CA PHE A 529 11.79 15.04 -13.62
C PHE A 529 10.99 14.25 -12.57
N GLU A 530 9.68 14.09 -12.76
CA GLU A 530 8.73 13.62 -11.73
C GLU A 530 8.97 12.17 -11.23
N LYS A 531 9.70 11.35 -12.00
CA LYS A 531 10.03 9.97 -11.62
C LYS A 531 11.32 9.90 -10.80
N GLU A 532 12.32 10.71 -11.15
CA GLU A 532 13.66 10.73 -10.56
C GLU A 532 13.78 11.70 -9.37
N MET A 533 12.94 12.74 -9.31
CA MET A 533 13.01 13.85 -8.36
C MET A 533 11.70 14.07 -7.59
N ASP A 534 11.80 14.63 -6.39
CA ASP A 534 10.68 15.11 -5.59
C ASP A 534 11.00 16.50 -5.01
N CYS A 535 9.98 17.26 -4.63
CA CYS A 535 10.17 18.62 -4.10
C CYS A 535 9.53 18.77 -2.72
N ALA A 536 10.23 19.45 -1.82
CA ALA A 536 9.74 19.72 -0.48
C ALA A 536 10.09 21.13 -0.03
N GLY A 537 9.26 21.71 0.81
CA GLY A 537 9.45 23.04 1.38
C GLY A 537 8.33 23.39 2.36
N THR A 538 8.39 24.59 2.92
CA THR A 538 7.26 25.17 3.66
C THR A 538 6.56 26.23 2.82
N ASP A 539 5.24 26.41 3.01
CA ASP A 539 4.42 27.37 2.24
C ASP A 539 4.91 28.83 2.37
N ASP A 540 5.65 29.14 3.44
CA ASP A 540 6.26 30.43 3.74
C ASP A 540 7.75 30.53 3.35
N GLY A 541 8.35 29.46 2.81
CA GLY A 541 9.78 29.37 2.54
C GLY A 541 10.67 29.60 3.76
N SER A 542 10.16 29.48 4.99
CA SER A 542 10.96 29.68 6.21
C SER A 542 12.03 28.60 6.38
N ILE A 543 11.74 27.36 5.95
CA ILE A 543 12.61 26.18 6.04
C ILE A 543 12.79 25.59 4.65
N ASP A 544 14.05 25.43 4.24
CA ASP A 544 14.44 24.90 2.95
C ASP A 544 15.87 24.31 3.04
N ALA A 545 16.21 23.35 2.18
CA ALA A 545 17.55 22.76 2.13
C ALA A 545 18.48 23.66 1.30
N CYS A 546 19.62 24.06 1.86
CA CYS A 546 20.48 25.08 1.25
C CYS A 546 21.89 24.58 0.92
N LYS A 547 22.72 25.47 0.37
CA LYS A 547 24.12 25.18 0.02
C LYS A 547 24.89 24.69 1.25
N GLY A 548 25.27 23.42 1.23
CA GLY A 548 25.92 22.70 2.35
C GLY A 548 25.05 21.61 2.99
N ASP A 549 23.74 21.57 2.71
CA ASP A 549 22.85 20.44 3.05
C ASP A 549 22.86 19.33 1.99
N SER A 550 23.51 19.56 0.84
CA SER A 550 23.74 18.59 -0.24
C SER A 550 24.04 17.18 0.27
N GLY A 551 23.37 16.17 -0.29
CA GLY A 551 23.49 14.77 0.15
C GLY A 551 22.85 14.45 1.50
N GLY A 552 22.45 15.45 2.29
CA GLY A 552 21.65 15.28 3.50
C GLY A 552 20.26 14.71 3.20
N PRO A 553 19.64 14.02 4.17
CA PRO A 553 18.42 13.29 3.91
C PRO A 553 17.15 14.14 4.09
N LEU A 554 16.16 13.85 3.25
CA LEU A 554 14.75 14.12 3.50
C LEU A 554 14.13 12.85 4.04
N VAL A 555 13.81 12.83 5.34
CA VAL A 555 13.19 11.68 6.00
C VAL A 555 11.70 11.91 6.25
N CYS A 556 10.87 10.97 5.84
CA CYS A 556 9.43 10.99 6.09
C CYS A 556 9.08 9.87 7.09
N LYS A 557 8.06 10.09 7.92
CA LYS A 557 7.60 9.08 8.89
C LYS A 557 6.29 8.50 8.44
N ASP A 558 6.20 7.17 8.42
CA ASP A 558 4.93 6.50 8.25
C ASP A 558 4.03 6.67 9.48
N VAL A 559 2.82 6.16 9.36
CA VAL A 559 1.79 6.16 10.40
C VAL A 559 2.16 5.32 11.64
N ASN A 560 3.10 4.39 11.53
CA ASN A 560 3.64 3.56 12.60
C ASN A 560 4.89 4.21 13.27
N ASN A 561 5.22 5.45 12.93
CA ASN A 561 6.45 6.17 13.32
C ASN A 561 7.77 5.58 12.78
N VAL A 562 7.71 4.65 11.83
CA VAL A 562 8.88 4.15 11.11
C VAL A 562 9.40 5.24 10.18
N THR A 563 10.69 5.53 10.27
CA THR A 563 11.31 6.60 9.50
C THR A 563 11.98 6.08 8.22
N TYR A 564 11.58 6.64 7.08
CA TYR A 564 12.05 6.30 5.75
C TYR A 564 12.91 7.42 5.15
N VAL A 565 13.97 7.05 4.42
CA VAL A 565 14.70 7.98 3.55
C VAL A 565 13.93 8.21 2.26
N TRP A 566 13.15 9.29 2.18
CA TRP A 566 12.35 9.60 0.98
C TRP A 566 13.18 10.24 -0.12
N GLY A 567 14.11 11.11 0.26
CA GLY A 567 14.98 11.81 -0.67
C GLY A 567 16.37 12.11 -0.10
N VAL A 568 17.28 12.47 -1.00
CA VAL A 568 18.55 13.15 -0.65
C VAL A 568 18.57 14.52 -1.31
N VAL A 569 19.08 15.54 -0.61
CA VAL A 569 19.19 16.91 -1.13
C VAL A 569 20.07 16.91 -2.37
N SER A 570 19.49 17.30 -3.51
CA SER A 570 20.18 17.32 -4.80
C SER A 570 20.54 18.74 -5.21
N TRP A 571 19.54 19.61 -5.45
CA TRP A 571 19.77 20.98 -5.87
C TRP A 571 18.66 21.94 -5.46
N GLY A 572 18.95 23.25 -5.55
CA GLY A 572 18.02 24.35 -5.29
C GLY A 572 18.66 25.68 -5.71
N GLU A 573 17.86 26.63 -6.19
CA GLU A 573 18.38 27.88 -6.76
C GLU A 573 18.46 29.01 -5.72
N ASN A 574 17.35 29.33 -5.05
CA ASN A 574 17.20 30.49 -4.17
C ASN A 574 16.68 30.07 -2.79
N CYS A 575 17.57 29.54 -1.94
CA CYS A 575 17.20 28.95 -0.65
C CYS A 575 16.24 29.82 0.17
N GLY A 576 15.20 29.21 0.73
CA GLY A 576 14.34 29.86 1.72
C GLY A 576 13.49 31.00 1.14
N ARG A 577 13.07 30.86 -0.12
CA ARG A 577 11.99 31.63 -0.74
C ARG A 577 10.81 30.69 -1.03
N PRO A 578 9.54 31.08 -0.78
CA PRO A 578 8.38 30.23 -1.06
C PRO A 578 8.27 29.74 -2.51
N GLU A 579 8.77 30.55 -3.46
CA GLU A 579 8.70 30.31 -4.90
C GLU A 579 9.72 29.28 -5.42
N TYR A 580 10.69 28.87 -4.60
CA TYR A 580 11.82 28.03 -5.00
C TYR A 580 12.01 26.87 -4.02
N PRO A 581 11.19 25.82 -4.08
CA PRO A 581 11.33 24.68 -3.18
C PRO A 581 12.61 23.89 -3.48
N GLY A 582 13.21 23.29 -2.46
CA GLY A 582 14.33 22.38 -2.59
C GLY A 582 13.97 21.12 -3.40
N VAL A 583 14.90 20.68 -4.25
CA VAL A 583 14.74 19.49 -5.11
C VAL A 583 15.60 18.35 -4.58
N TYR A 584 14.96 17.19 -4.44
CA TYR A 584 15.53 15.99 -3.83
C TYR A 584 15.52 14.84 -4.84
N THR A 585 16.56 14.03 -4.86
CA THR A 585 16.54 12.77 -5.62
C THR A 585 15.59 11.80 -4.93
N LYS A 586 14.57 11.31 -5.65
CA LYS A 586 13.50 10.48 -5.08
C LYS A 586 13.99 9.05 -4.85
N VAL A 587 14.43 8.75 -3.63
CA VAL A 587 15.12 7.48 -3.27
C VAL A 587 14.26 6.26 -3.58
N ALA A 588 12.94 6.37 -3.45
CA ALA A 588 11.98 5.30 -3.80
C ALA A 588 12.06 4.83 -5.26
N ASN A 589 12.52 5.66 -6.20
CA ASN A 589 12.73 5.26 -7.60
C ASN A 589 13.93 4.32 -7.76
N TYR A 590 14.91 4.41 -6.86
CA TYR A 590 16.20 3.69 -6.90
C TYR A 590 16.24 2.48 -5.94
N PHE A 591 15.10 2.08 -5.36
CA PHE A 591 15.05 0.94 -4.42
C PHE A 591 15.70 -0.32 -4.99
N ASP A 592 15.37 -0.70 -6.23
CA ASP A 592 15.94 -1.89 -6.86
C ASP A 592 17.47 -1.76 -7.06
N TRP A 593 17.96 -0.59 -7.47
CA TRP A 593 19.39 -0.27 -7.60
C TRP A 593 20.13 -0.34 -6.25
N ILE A 594 19.58 0.25 -5.19
CA ILE A 594 20.13 0.13 -3.83
C ILE A 594 20.13 -1.33 -3.39
N SER A 595 19.03 -2.05 -3.64
CA SER A 595 18.88 -3.45 -3.24
C SER A 595 19.84 -4.41 -3.94
N HIS A 596 20.28 -4.08 -5.17
CA HIS A 596 21.23 -4.87 -5.94
C HIS A 596 22.62 -4.87 -5.27
N TYR A 597 23.06 -3.73 -4.75
CA TYR A 597 24.37 -3.59 -4.09
C TYR A 597 24.34 -3.93 -2.59
N VAL A 598 23.25 -3.60 -1.89
CA VAL A 598 23.14 -3.73 -0.42
C VAL A 598 22.50 -5.05 0.02
N GLY A 599 21.56 -5.57 -0.76
CA GLY A 599 20.68 -6.69 -0.39
C GLY A 599 19.38 -6.25 0.30
N ARG A 600 18.23 -6.78 -0.17
CA ARG A 600 16.87 -6.38 0.30
C ARG A 600 16.66 -6.56 1.81
N SER A 601 17.23 -7.61 2.40
CA SER A 601 17.05 -7.99 3.80
C SER A 601 17.68 -7.03 4.82
N LEU A 602 18.49 -6.05 4.38
CA LEU A 602 19.08 -5.03 5.25
C LEU A 602 18.31 -3.70 5.24
N ILE A 603 17.53 -3.43 4.18
CA ILE A 603 17.06 -2.07 3.85
C ILE A 603 15.54 -1.90 3.85
N SER A 604 14.78 -2.99 3.81
CA SER A 604 13.31 -2.97 3.71
C SER A 604 12.66 -3.78 4.81
N GLN A 605 11.64 -3.20 5.46
CA GLN A 605 10.82 -3.86 6.46
C GLN A 605 9.81 -4.85 5.83
N TYR A 606 9.44 -4.64 4.57
CA TYR A 606 8.42 -5.40 3.84
C TYR A 606 8.93 -5.92 2.49
N ASN A 607 8.19 -6.86 1.88
CA ASN A 607 8.42 -7.37 0.53
C ASN A 607 9.79 -8.05 0.27
N VAL A 608 10.44 -8.55 1.33
CA VAL A 608 11.71 -9.32 1.31
C VAL A 608 11.51 -10.76 0.82
#